data_AF-A0A7S0SHM2-F1
#
_entry.id   AF-A0A7S0SHM2-F1
#
_cell.length_a   1.000
_cell.length_b   1.000
_cell.length_c   1.000
_cell.angle_alpha   90.00
_cell.angle_beta   90.00
_cell.angle_gamma   90.00
#
_symmetry.space_group_name_H-M   'P 1'
#
loop_
_entity.id
_entity.type
_entity.pdbx_description
1 polymer ?
#
loop_
_entity_poly.entity_id
_entity_poly.type
_entity_poly.pdbx_seq_one_letter_code
_entity_poly.pdbx_strand_id
1 'polypeptide(L)'
;VADGGGIGSRVAVTAVTAVSAARHRRRRVTPPLQCAADDASDAADAADAADASDAASGPEDLDVELATGLVHAEYVRNVAAVPPPSELGALVAVLRAQGMTLIAPSDRKGLHPLCIPLAKTMPAVGGGGGETVCLMVSPLEGISTQVVAARGINLRLLAKTCKEYVHKALVEEEAFNTTGDGDAADVVAAAAGAVGAALHEPGAFNMLGKDLPVYLALRVGRFPDNMEALARRHIEKSDQQSALITCDLYKETFEGWGRPHWFLSQVYTDMGRHEEARDAARFAVTDCEWSMMGAELPECLERCGWGGKSVNEVKEIVETRRGPAATSFDGPKSASQVASEEASALLDAVVA
;
A
#
# COMPACT_ATOMS: atom_id res chain seq x y z
N VAL A 1 56.19 47.18 15.08
CA VAL A 1 56.12 47.18 13.60
C VAL A 1 55.57 45.83 13.20
N ALA A 2 54.29 45.80 12.78
CA ALA A 2 53.48 44.76 12.12
C ALA A 2 53.41 43.36 12.77
N ASP A 3 52.31 42.62 12.87
CA ASP A 3 50.86 42.74 12.62
C ASP A 3 50.28 41.47 13.32
N GLY A 4 49.13 41.40 13.99
CA GLY A 4 47.85 42.08 13.75
C GLY A 4 46.92 41.15 12.97
N GLY A 5 46.12 40.29 13.63
CA GLY A 5 45.07 39.54 12.92
C GLY A 5 44.46 38.32 13.61
N GLY A 6 43.78 38.50 14.74
CA GLY A 6 42.79 37.54 15.24
C GLY A 6 41.39 37.88 14.71
N ILE A 7 40.73 36.92 14.07
CA ILE A 7 39.30 36.91 13.73
C ILE A 7 38.92 35.42 13.81
N GLY A 8 37.99 34.94 14.63
CA GLY A 8 36.70 35.51 14.98
C GLY A 8 35.62 34.68 14.26
N SER A 9 35.08 33.69 14.98
CA SER A 9 33.76 33.06 14.85
C SER A 9 32.94 33.30 13.57
N ARG A 10 32.51 32.20 12.92
CA ARG A 10 31.11 32.01 12.49
C ARG A 10 30.88 30.57 12.00
N VAL A 11 30.26 29.79 12.88
CA VAL A 11 29.55 28.55 12.52
C VAL A 11 28.36 28.97 11.66
N ALA A 12 28.37 28.58 10.38
CA ALA A 12 27.21 28.70 9.51
C ALA A 12 26.33 27.47 9.72
N VAL A 13 25.31 27.63 10.56
CA VAL A 13 24.14 26.73 10.60
C VAL A 13 23.28 27.08 9.39
N THR A 14 23.36 26.28 8.34
CA THR A 14 22.44 26.40 7.21
C THR A 14 21.25 25.50 7.47
N ALA A 15 20.18 26.07 8.00
CA ALA A 15 18.87 25.45 8.03
C ALA A 15 18.35 25.28 6.60
N VAL A 16 18.07 24.05 6.19
CA VAL A 16 17.32 23.76 4.97
C VAL A 16 15.88 23.49 5.37
N THR A 17 15.09 24.56 5.35
CA THR A 17 13.63 24.52 5.33
C THR A 17 13.19 24.14 3.91
N ALA A 18 12.57 22.97 3.75
CA ALA A 18 11.85 22.63 2.52
C ALA A 18 10.34 22.60 2.85
N VAL A 19 9.69 23.75 2.61
CA VAL A 19 8.24 23.89 2.57
C VAL A 19 7.76 23.34 1.23
N SER A 20 7.02 22.24 1.25
CA SER A 20 6.37 21.69 0.06
C SER A 20 5.10 22.48 -0.21
N ALA A 21 5.12 23.31 -1.25
CA ALA A 21 3.95 24.00 -1.79
C ALA A 21 3.86 23.70 -3.30
N ALA A 22 3.18 22.60 -3.64
CA ALA A 22 2.91 22.26 -5.03
C ALA A 22 1.84 23.21 -5.60
N ARG A 23 2.28 24.18 -6.40
CA ARG A 23 1.42 25.12 -7.12
C ARG A 23 0.69 24.42 -8.27
N HIS A 24 -0.63 24.49 -8.25
CA HIS A 24 -1.51 24.25 -9.38
C HIS A 24 -1.19 25.15 -10.59
N ARG A 25 -1.04 24.55 -11.77
CA ARG A 25 -1.30 25.21 -13.06
C ARG A 25 -2.32 24.38 -13.84
N ARG A 26 -3.61 24.72 -13.67
CA ARG A 26 -4.68 24.30 -14.57
C ARG A 26 -4.62 25.16 -15.85
N ARG A 27 -4.30 24.55 -16.99
CA ARG A 27 -4.67 25.11 -18.30
C ARG A 27 -6.11 24.67 -18.60
N ARG A 28 -7.04 25.63 -18.55
CA ARG A 28 -8.40 25.49 -19.09
C ARG A 28 -8.30 25.34 -20.61
N VAL A 29 -8.87 24.27 -21.15
CA VAL A 29 -9.29 24.21 -22.55
C VAL A 29 -10.81 24.02 -22.52
N THR A 30 -11.53 25.09 -22.77
CA THR A 30 -12.97 25.10 -23.06
C THR A 30 -13.21 24.52 -24.45
N PRO A 31 -14.18 23.62 -24.65
CA PRO A 31 -14.64 23.24 -25.99
C PRO A 31 -15.64 24.28 -26.53
N PRO A 32 -15.69 24.52 -27.85
CA PRO A 32 -16.75 25.33 -28.43
C PRO A 32 -18.01 24.47 -28.63
N LEU A 33 -19.13 25.04 -28.20
CA LEU A 33 -20.49 24.70 -28.60
C LEU A 33 -20.64 24.86 -30.12
N GLN A 34 -21.21 23.86 -30.79
CA GLN A 34 -21.89 24.06 -32.07
C GLN A 34 -23.21 23.30 -32.06
N CYS A 35 -24.28 24.07 -32.25
CA CYS A 35 -25.63 23.62 -32.55
C CYS A 35 -25.76 23.54 -34.08
N ALA A 36 -26.38 22.47 -34.60
CA ALA A 36 -27.13 22.51 -35.86
C ALA A 36 -28.07 21.30 -35.89
N ALA A 37 -29.27 21.55 -36.39
CA ALA A 37 -30.46 20.73 -36.32
C ALA A 37 -30.61 19.74 -37.49
N ASP A 38 -31.59 18.86 -37.30
CA ASP A 38 -32.44 18.17 -38.28
C ASP A 38 -31.79 17.20 -39.26
N ASP A 39 -32.11 15.90 -39.10
CA ASP A 39 -32.90 15.21 -40.11
C ASP A 39 -33.59 13.97 -39.50
N ALA A 40 -34.90 13.90 -39.73
CA ALA A 40 -35.77 12.80 -39.35
C ALA A 40 -35.93 11.83 -40.53
N SER A 41 -35.89 10.53 -40.26
CA SER A 41 -36.62 9.53 -41.06
C SER A 41 -36.84 8.23 -40.30
N ASP A 42 -38.10 7.82 -40.33
CA ASP A 42 -38.75 6.56 -39.93
C ASP A 42 -37.92 5.26 -40.04
N ALA A 43 -38.12 4.35 -39.08
CA ALA A 43 -38.71 3.02 -39.34
C ALA A 43 -38.86 2.17 -38.05
N ALA A 44 -40.13 1.94 -37.69
CA ALA A 44 -40.79 0.69 -37.30
C ALA A 44 -40.10 -0.38 -36.40
N ASP A 45 -40.84 -0.71 -35.34
CA ASP A 45 -41.18 -2.05 -34.83
C ASP A 45 -40.11 -3.16 -34.80
N ALA A 46 -39.68 -3.49 -33.58
CA ALA A 46 -39.71 -4.87 -33.08
C ALA A 46 -39.54 -4.86 -31.56
N ALA A 47 -40.66 -5.00 -30.85
CA ALA A 47 -40.65 -5.49 -29.48
C ALA A 47 -40.27 -6.98 -29.54
N ASP A 48 -39.05 -7.31 -29.11
CA ASP A 48 -38.68 -8.68 -28.80
C ASP A 48 -38.45 -8.83 -27.30
N ALA A 49 -39.02 -9.88 -26.77
CA ALA A 49 -39.25 -10.11 -25.36
C ALA A 49 -37.93 -10.32 -24.62
N ALA A 50 -37.80 -9.63 -23.50
CA ALA A 50 -36.79 -9.93 -22.49
C ALA A 50 -37.06 -11.32 -21.91
N ASP A 51 -36.30 -12.32 -22.37
CA ASP A 51 -36.11 -13.56 -21.62
C ASP A 51 -35.02 -13.31 -20.58
N ALA A 52 -35.44 -12.72 -19.45
CA ALA A 52 -34.62 -12.63 -18.25
C ALA A 52 -34.64 -14.00 -17.57
N SER A 53 -33.84 -14.93 -18.08
CA SER A 53 -33.47 -16.12 -17.31
C SER A 53 -32.44 -15.70 -16.26
N ASP A 54 -32.93 -15.27 -15.10
CA ASP A 54 -32.15 -15.20 -13.87
C ASP A 54 -31.84 -16.64 -13.42
N ALA A 55 -30.88 -17.25 -14.13
CA ALA A 55 -30.29 -18.51 -13.73
C ALA A 55 -29.40 -18.19 -12.53
N ALA A 56 -29.91 -18.44 -11.33
CA ALA A 56 -29.10 -18.45 -10.12
C ALA A 56 -27.90 -19.38 -10.36
N SER A 57 -26.74 -18.77 -10.57
CA SER A 57 -25.47 -19.44 -10.85
C SER A 57 -25.15 -20.41 -9.72
N GLY A 58 -24.77 -21.63 -10.07
CA GLY A 58 -24.38 -22.63 -9.09
C GLY A 58 -23.10 -22.21 -8.35
N PRO A 59 -22.77 -22.86 -7.21
CA PRO A 59 -21.52 -22.59 -6.50
C PRO A 59 -20.27 -22.83 -7.38
N GLU A 60 -20.34 -23.73 -8.36
CA GLU A 60 -19.27 -23.97 -9.33
C GLU A 60 -19.08 -22.80 -10.31
N ASP A 61 -20.16 -22.09 -10.67
CA ASP A 61 -20.11 -20.94 -11.58
C ASP A 61 -19.43 -19.74 -10.89
N LEU A 62 -19.72 -19.53 -9.60
CA LEU A 62 -19.08 -18.46 -8.81
C LEU A 62 -17.57 -18.66 -8.69
N ASP A 63 -17.10 -19.89 -8.47
CA ASP A 63 -15.65 -20.17 -8.39
C ASP A 63 -14.93 -19.91 -9.71
N VAL A 64 -15.59 -20.20 -10.85
CA VAL A 64 -15.07 -19.90 -12.19
C VAL A 64 -15.05 -18.38 -12.41
N GLU A 65 -16.13 -17.68 -12.09
CA GLU A 65 -16.22 -16.22 -12.23
C GLU A 65 -15.21 -15.49 -11.35
N LEU A 66 -15.04 -15.91 -10.09
CA LEU A 66 -14.02 -15.37 -9.19
C LEU A 66 -12.63 -15.54 -9.77
N ALA A 67 -12.33 -16.72 -10.33
CA ALA A 67 -11.01 -17.03 -10.89
C ALA A 67 -10.61 -16.17 -12.09
N THR A 68 -11.58 -15.62 -12.83
CA THR A 68 -11.29 -14.66 -13.92
C THR A 68 -10.97 -13.25 -13.42
N GLY A 69 -11.35 -12.93 -12.18
CA GLY A 69 -11.27 -11.58 -11.61
C GLY A 69 -12.34 -10.61 -12.13
N LEU A 70 -13.27 -11.04 -13.00
CA LEU A 70 -14.31 -10.16 -13.57
C LEU A 70 -15.25 -9.61 -12.49
N VAL A 71 -15.72 -10.47 -11.58
CA VAL A 71 -16.59 -10.06 -10.45
C VAL A 71 -15.91 -9.00 -9.58
N HIS A 72 -14.61 -9.15 -9.35
CA HIS A 72 -13.82 -8.17 -8.61
C HIS A 72 -13.68 -6.86 -9.40
N ALA A 73 -13.41 -6.93 -10.71
CA ALA A 73 -13.29 -5.75 -11.56
C ALA A 73 -14.59 -4.94 -11.62
N GLU A 74 -15.73 -5.63 -11.72
CA GLU A 74 -17.06 -5.00 -11.69
C GLU A 74 -17.35 -4.36 -10.34
N TYR A 75 -17.05 -5.04 -9.25
CA TYR A 75 -17.21 -4.47 -7.91
C TYR A 75 -16.35 -3.21 -7.72
N VAL A 76 -15.08 -3.25 -8.12
CA VAL A 76 -14.17 -2.09 -8.05
C VAL A 76 -14.70 -0.91 -8.86
N ARG A 77 -15.20 -1.18 -10.08
CA ARG A 77 -15.76 -0.14 -10.95
C ARG A 77 -17.06 0.45 -10.41
N ASN A 78 -17.99 -0.40 -10.00
CA ASN A 78 -19.37 0.00 -9.74
C ASN A 78 -19.62 0.40 -8.27
N VAL A 79 -18.91 -0.23 -7.33
CA VAL A 79 -19.08 -0.01 -5.88
C VAL A 79 -17.99 0.91 -5.35
N ALA A 80 -16.73 0.65 -5.68
CA ALA A 80 -15.63 1.52 -5.24
C ALA A 80 -15.45 2.77 -6.12
N ALA A 81 -16.14 2.85 -7.26
CA ALA A 81 -16.12 3.98 -8.18
C ALA A 81 -14.70 4.36 -8.65
N VAL A 82 -13.80 3.37 -8.77
CA VAL A 82 -12.44 3.56 -9.29
C VAL A 82 -12.18 2.64 -10.48
N PRO A 83 -11.28 3.00 -11.41
CA PRO A 83 -10.92 2.12 -12.51
C PRO A 83 -10.29 0.82 -11.99
N PRO A 84 -10.79 -0.36 -12.40
CA PRO A 84 -10.18 -1.63 -12.00
C PRO A 84 -8.78 -1.79 -12.62
N PRO A 85 -7.80 -2.32 -11.89
CA PRO A 85 -6.47 -2.60 -12.42
C PRO A 85 -6.51 -3.59 -13.59
N SER A 86 -5.72 -3.35 -14.63
CA SER A 86 -5.61 -4.21 -15.81
C SER A 86 -5.15 -5.64 -15.46
N GLU A 87 -4.25 -5.75 -14.48
CA GLU A 87 -3.65 -7.02 -14.05
C GLU A 87 -4.48 -7.75 -12.99
N LEU A 88 -5.69 -7.28 -12.66
CA LEU A 88 -6.50 -7.87 -11.57
C LEU A 88 -6.83 -9.35 -11.82
N GLY A 89 -7.15 -9.74 -13.05
CA GLY A 89 -7.38 -11.15 -13.38
C GLY A 89 -6.14 -12.02 -13.18
N ALA A 90 -4.97 -11.52 -13.61
CA ALA A 90 -3.70 -12.22 -13.40
C ALA A 90 -3.33 -12.31 -11.91
N LEU A 91 -3.58 -11.25 -11.13
CA LEU A 91 -3.40 -11.25 -9.68
C LEU A 91 -4.24 -12.35 -9.02
N VAL A 92 -5.53 -12.43 -9.34
CA VAL A 92 -6.43 -13.43 -8.74
C VAL A 92 -6.00 -14.87 -9.12
N ALA A 93 -5.61 -15.09 -10.38
CA ALA A 93 -5.08 -16.37 -10.83
C ALA A 93 -3.79 -16.76 -10.08
N VAL A 94 -2.86 -15.81 -9.91
CA VAL A 94 -1.62 -15.99 -9.14
C VAL A 94 -1.91 -16.33 -7.68
N LEU A 95 -2.82 -15.60 -7.02
CA LEU A 95 -3.19 -15.89 -5.63
C LEU A 95 -3.76 -17.31 -5.46
N ARG A 96 -4.57 -17.76 -6.42
CA ARG A 96 -5.08 -19.13 -6.46
C ARG A 96 -3.96 -20.16 -6.65
N ALA A 97 -3.01 -19.90 -7.57
CA ALA A 97 -1.86 -20.76 -7.82
C ALA A 97 -0.92 -20.87 -6.60
N GLN A 98 -0.85 -19.81 -5.79
CA GLN A 98 -0.16 -19.80 -4.49
C GLN A 98 -0.92 -20.57 -3.38
N GLY A 99 -2.02 -21.25 -3.72
CA GLY A 99 -2.79 -22.08 -2.80
C GLY A 99 -3.78 -21.32 -1.93
N MET A 100 -4.08 -20.05 -2.24
CA MET A 100 -5.08 -19.27 -1.52
C MET A 100 -6.50 -19.59 -2.01
N THR A 101 -7.48 -19.49 -1.12
CA THR A 101 -8.90 -19.65 -1.45
C THR A 101 -9.49 -18.32 -1.87
N LEU A 102 -10.06 -18.23 -3.08
CA LEU A 102 -10.68 -17.01 -3.59
C LEU A 102 -11.97 -16.67 -2.83
N ILE A 103 -12.31 -15.39 -2.80
CA ILE A 103 -13.42 -14.87 -1.99
C ILE A 103 -14.19 -13.84 -2.78
N ALA A 104 -15.51 -13.78 -2.58
CA ALA A 104 -16.34 -12.74 -3.18
C ALA A 104 -15.96 -11.33 -2.66
N PRO A 105 -15.92 -10.31 -3.52
CA PRO A 105 -15.58 -8.93 -3.11
C PRO A 105 -16.57 -8.33 -2.09
N SER A 106 -17.74 -8.93 -1.92
CA SER A 106 -18.75 -8.57 -0.94
C SER A 106 -18.53 -9.17 0.46
N ASP A 107 -17.66 -10.17 0.65
CA ASP A 107 -17.34 -10.78 1.95
C ASP A 107 -16.36 -9.91 2.77
N ARG A 108 -16.83 -8.72 3.16
CA ARG A 108 -16.01 -7.67 3.79
C ARG A 108 -16.07 -7.68 5.32
N LYS A 109 -16.70 -8.70 5.91
CA LYS A 109 -16.98 -8.74 7.35
C LYS A 109 -15.67 -8.77 8.15
N GLY A 110 -15.52 -7.78 9.03
CA GLY A 110 -14.34 -7.67 9.91
C GLY A 110 -13.08 -7.19 9.20
N LEU A 111 -13.16 -6.74 7.94
CA LEU A 111 -12.04 -6.17 7.20
C LEU A 111 -12.03 -4.64 7.29
N HIS A 112 -10.87 -4.04 7.01
CA HIS A 112 -10.72 -2.60 6.89
C HIS A 112 -11.72 -2.01 5.85
N PRO A 113 -12.39 -0.86 6.13
CA PRO A 113 -13.42 -0.28 5.25
C PRO A 113 -12.99 0.07 3.83
N LEU A 114 -11.69 0.17 3.58
CA LEU A 114 -11.12 0.43 2.24
C LEU A 114 -10.68 -0.84 1.49
N CYS A 115 -10.78 -2.01 2.13
CA CYS A 115 -10.38 -3.28 1.53
C CYS A 115 -11.54 -3.96 0.79
N ILE A 116 -11.20 -4.49 -0.38
CA ILE A 116 -12.01 -5.42 -1.17
C ILE A 116 -11.25 -6.76 -1.15
N PRO A 117 -11.79 -7.82 -0.52
CA PRO A 117 -11.11 -9.10 -0.41
C PRO A 117 -10.92 -9.74 -1.78
N LEU A 118 -9.83 -10.48 -1.94
CA LEU A 118 -9.51 -11.27 -3.14
C LEU A 118 -9.38 -12.75 -2.81
N ALA A 119 -8.59 -13.07 -1.77
CA ALA A 119 -8.32 -14.44 -1.36
C ALA A 119 -7.94 -14.53 0.13
N LYS A 120 -8.20 -15.66 0.79
CA LYS A 120 -7.70 -15.98 2.13
C LYS A 120 -6.61 -17.04 2.07
N THR A 121 -5.57 -16.84 2.86
CA THR A 121 -4.60 -17.88 3.16
C THR A 121 -5.26 -18.94 4.04
N MET A 122 -4.97 -20.22 3.76
CA MET A 122 -5.41 -21.32 4.62
C MET A 122 -4.86 -21.12 6.05
N PRO A 123 -5.67 -21.29 7.10
CA PRO A 123 -5.19 -21.17 8.47
C PRO A 123 -4.13 -22.22 8.73
N ALA A 124 -2.97 -21.80 9.26
CA ALA A 124 -1.92 -22.73 9.66
C ALA A 124 -2.41 -23.64 10.79
N VAL A 125 -2.03 -24.92 10.74
CA VAL A 125 -2.32 -25.89 11.80
C VAL A 125 -1.61 -25.42 13.08
N GLY A 126 -2.37 -24.96 14.08
CA GLY A 126 -1.83 -24.62 15.41
C GLY A 126 -1.98 -23.17 15.87
N GLY A 127 -2.64 -22.28 15.13
CA GLY A 127 -3.18 -21.04 15.69
C GLY A 127 -2.69 -19.74 15.05
N GLY A 128 -3.67 -18.94 14.63
CA GLY A 128 -3.56 -17.64 13.97
C GLY A 128 -4.67 -17.52 12.93
N GLY A 129 -5.52 -16.50 13.02
CA GLY A 129 -6.54 -16.23 11.99
C GLY A 129 -5.87 -16.02 10.62
N GLY A 130 -6.42 -16.62 9.57
CA GLY A 130 -5.87 -16.52 8.22
C GLY A 130 -5.79 -15.07 7.74
N GLU A 131 -4.72 -14.72 7.02
CA GLU A 131 -4.62 -13.43 6.34
C GLU A 131 -5.56 -13.40 5.12
N THR A 132 -6.19 -12.26 4.88
CA THR A 132 -6.96 -12.01 3.65
C THR A 132 -6.14 -11.07 2.77
N VAL A 133 -5.80 -11.50 1.56
CA VAL A 133 -5.25 -10.61 0.54
C VAL A 133 -6.40 -9.78 -0.04
N CYS A 134 -6.22 -8.47 -0.05
CA CYS A 134 -7.22 -7.50 -0.47
C CYS A 134 -6.65 -6.54 -1.51
N LEU A 135 -7.54 -5.99 -2.33
CA LEU A 135 -7.31 -4.74 -3.04
C LEU A 135 -7.78 -3.59 -2.13
N MET A 136 -6.85 -2.75 -1.70
CA MET A 136 -7.16 -1.55 -0.93
C MET A 136 -7.36 -0.38 -1.87
N VAL A 137 -8.52 0.29 -1.77
CA VAL A 137 -8.78 1.55 -2.48
C VAL A 137 -8.05 2.65 -1.72
N SER A 138 -7.10 3.32 -2.37
CA SER A 138 -6.31 4.37 -1.71
C SER A 138 -7.05 5.70 -1.77
N PRO A 139 -7.11 6.46 -0.66
CA PRO A 139 -7.62 7.82 -0.69
C PRO A 139 -6.58 8.83 -1.25
N LEU A 140 -5.33 8.39 -1.47
CA LEU A 140 -4.25 9.26 -1.93
C LEU A 140 -4.39 9.59 -3.43
N GLU A 141 -4.24 10.87 -3.76
CA GLU A 141 -4.29 11.30 -5.17
C GLU A 141 -3.24 10.56 -6.02
N GLY A 142 -3.67 10.06 -7.17
CA GLY A 142 -2.78 9.38 -8.12
C GLY A 142 -2.55 7.88 -7.84
N ILE A 143 -3.04 7.36 -6.72
CA ILE A 143 -3.02 5.91 -6.42
C ILE A 143 -4.47 5.44 -6.37
N SER A 144 -4.89 4.60 -7.32
CA SER A 144 -6.26 4.06 -7.29
C SER A 144 -6.37 2.92 -6.28
N THR A 145 -5.45 1.96 -6.35
CA THR A 145 -5.54 0.72 -5.58
C THR A 145 -4.16 0.14 -5.26
N GLN A 146 -4.03 -0.52 -4.11
CA GLN A 146 -2.82 -1.23 -3.67
C GLN A 146 -3.16 -2.67 -3.24
N VAL A 147 -2.18 -3.57 -3.28
CA VAL A 147 -2.37 -4.96 -2.84
C VAL A 147 -1.87 -5.10 -1.40
N VAL A 148 -2.75 -5.53 -0.49
CA VAL A 148 -2.47 -5.59 0.95
C VAL A 148 -2.86 -6.95 1.53
N ALA A 149 -2.20 -7.37 2.59
CA ALA A 149 -2.65 -8.43 3.48
C ALA A 149 -3.38 -7.79 4.67
N ALA A 150 -4.59 -8.27 4.96
CA ALA A 150 -5.41 -7.85 6.08
C ALA A 150 -5.50 -8.95 7.14
N ARG A 151 -5.24 -8.58 8.40
CA ARG A 151 -5.59 -9.35 9.60
C ARG A 151 -6.62 -8.56 10.38
N GLY A 152 -7.89 -8.81 10.06
CA GLY A 152 -8.98 -7.96 10.51
C GLY A 152 -8.84 -6.55 9.92
N ILE A 153 -8.67 -5.55 10.79
CA ILE A 153 -8.50 -4.14 10.42
C ILE A 153 -7.04 -3.79 10.13
N ASN A 154 -6.08 -4.55 10.68
CA ASN A 154 -4.65 -4.29 10.49
C ASN A 154 -4.20 -4.70 9.08
N LEU A 155 -3.50 -3.80 8.41
CA LEU A 155 -3.06 -3.92 7.02
C LEU A 155 -1.54 -3.99 6.93
N ARG A 156 -1.07 -4.79 5.96
CA ARG A 156 0.32 -4.86 5.54
C ARG A 156 0.38 -4.74 4.03
N LEU A 157 1.08 -3.73 3.53
CA LEU A 157 1.28 -3.56 2.10
C LEU A 157 2.10 -4.72 1.53
N LEU A 158 1.59 -5.36 0.47
CA LEU A 158 2.28 -6.43 -0.25
C LEU A 158 2.91 -5.91 -1.54
N ALA A 159 2.23 -5.02 -2.25
CA ALA A 159 2.72 -4.36 -3.46
C ALA A 159 1.94 -3.06 -3.71
N LYS A 160 2.57 -2.07 -4.36
CA LYS A 160 1.88 -0.80 -4.67
C LYS A 160 0.86 -0.96 -5.78
N THR A 161 1.01 -1.97 -6.63
CA THR A 161 0.11 -2.25 -7.76
C THR A 161 -0.07 -3.76 -7.95
N CYS A 162 -1.16 -4.15 -8.62
CA CYS A 162 -1.38 -5.55 -9.03
C CYS A 162 -0.23 -6.06 -9.92
N LYS A 163 0.25 -5.21 -10.83
CA LYS A 163 1.41 -5.47 -11.70
C LYS A 163 2.66 -5.83 -10.89
N GLU A 164 3.00 -5.03 -9.89
CA GLU A 164 4.17 -5.28 -9.03
C GLU A 164 4.03 -6.59 -8.25
N TYR A 165 2.83 -6.91 -7.75
CA TYR A 165 2.59 -8.17 -7.05
C TYR A 165 2.81 -9.37 -7.96
N VAL A 166 2.18 -9.37 -9.14
CA VAL A 166 2.29 -10.47 -10.12
C VAL A 166 3.74 -10.64 -10.54
N HIS A 167 4.43 -9.54 -10.88
CA HIS A 167 5.84 -9.60 -11.28
C HIS A 167 6.75 -10.09 -10.14
N LYS A 168 6.53 -9.65 -8.90
CA LYS A 168 7.25 -10.18 -7.73
C LYS A 168 7.07 -11.69 -7.59
N ALA A 169 5.83 -12.17 -7.67
CA ALA A 169 5.51 -13.59 -7.53
C ALA A 169 6.22 -14.47 -8.59
N LEU A 170 6.30 -13.99 -9.84
CA LEU A 170 7.04 -14.67 -10.92
C LEU A 170 8.54 -14.79 -10.62
N VAL A 171 9.15 -13.71 -10.13
CA VAL A 171 10.57 -13.70 -9.78
C VAL A 171 10.86 -14.56 -8.55
N GLU A 172 9.95 -14.58 -7.58
CA GLU A 172 10.05 -15.43 -6.40
C GLU A 172 9.94 -16.92 -6.75
N GLU A 173 9.04 -17.29 -7.67
CA GLU A 173 8.95 -18.64 -8.21
C GLU A 173 10.25 -19.05 -8.92
N GLU A 174 10.78 -18.20 -9.83
CA GLU A 174 12.06 -18.51 -10.51
C GLU A 174 13.21 -18.66 -9.50
N ALA A 175 13.31 -17.77 -8.51
CA ALA A 175 14.35 -17.84 -7.49
C ALA A 175 14.22 -19.11 -6.62
N PHE A 176 13.01 -19.52 -6.29
CA PHE A 176 12.74 -20.77 -5.58
C PHE A 176 13.16 -21.98 -6.42
N ASN A 177 12.79 -22.01 -7.70
CA ASN A 177 13.12 -23.10 -8.63
C ASN A 177 14.64 -23.20 -8.87
N THR A 178 15.37 -22.09 -8.88
CA THR A 178 16.85 -22.09 -8.98
C THR A 178 17.53 -22.71 -7.76
N THR A 179 16.94 -22.57 -6.57
CA THR A 179 17.55 -23.01 -5.30
C THR A 179 17.03 -24.36 -4.81
N GLY A 180 15.91 -24.86 -5.36
CA GLY A 180 15.31 -26.14 -5.02
C GLY A 180 15.98 -27.31 -5.76
N ASP A 181 16.08 -28.46 -5.06
CA ASP A 181 16.62 -29.73 -5.61
C ASP A 181 15.64 -30.46 -6.56
N GLY A 182 14.64 -29.77 -7.13
CA GLY A 182 13.60 -30.40 -7.95
C GLY A 182 12.99 -29.47 -9.01
N ASP A 183 12.47 -30.10 -10.05
CA ASP A 183 11.72 -29.50 -11.16
C ASP A 183 10.34 -29.03 -10.63
N ALA A 184 10.36 -27.95 -9.84
CA ALA A 184 9.14 -27.34 -9.33
C ALA A 184 8.38 -26.73 -10.52
N ALA A 185 7.12 -27.12 -10.67
CA ALA A 185 6.29 -26.65 -11.78
C ALA A 185 6.11 -25.13 -11.69
N ASP A 186 6.23 -24.44 -12.83
CA ASP A 186 6.03 -22.99 -12.97
C ASP A 186 4.53 -22.64 -12.89
N VAL A 187 3.89 -22.96 -11.76
CA VAL A 187 2.44 -22.82 -11.53
C VAL A 187 2.01 -21.36 -11.47
N VAL A 188 2.85 -20.47 -10.91
CA VAL A 188 2.60 -19.03 -10.85
C VAL A 188 2.77 -18.43 -12.24
N ALA A 189 3.82 -18.79 -12.98
CA ALA A 189 4.00 -18.34 -14.36
C ALA A 189 2.87 -18.80 -15.28
N ALA A 190 2.45 -20.07 -15.17
CA ALA A 190 1.31 -20.61 -15.91
C ALA A 190 0.02 -19.86 -15.58
N ALA A 191 -0.24 -19.56 -14.30
CA ALA A 191 -1.43 -18.84 -13.87
C ALA A 191 -1.45 -17.36 -14.27
N ALA A 192 -0.29 -16.69 -14.28
CA ALA A 192 -0.18 -15.30 -14.72
C ALA A 192 -0.41 -15.14 -16.24
N GLY A 193 -0.23 -16.21 -17.02
CA GLY A 193 -0.56 -16.28 -18.44
C GLY A 193 0.13 -15.21 -19.28
N ALA A 194 -0.60 -14.64 -20.25
CA ALA A 194 -0.06 -13.63 -21.16
C ALA A 194 0.40 -12.34 -20.44
N VAL A 195 -0.26 -11.98 -19.34
CA VAL A 195 0.16 -10.83 -18.51
C VAL A 195 1.51 -11.14 -17.86
N GLY A 196 1.67 -12.32 -17.26
CA GLY A 196 2.94 -12.74 -16.67
C GLY A 196 4.09 -12.79 -17.68
N ALA A 197 3.85 -13.39 -18.85
CA ALA A 197 4.84 -13.47 -19.93
C ALA A 197 5.27 -12.08 -20.46
N ALA A 198 4.40 -11.08 -20.38
CA ALA A 198 4.74 -9.70 -20.74
C ALA A 198 5.52 -8.95 -19.63
N LEU A 199 5.43 -9.41 -18.38
CA LEU A 199 6.07 -8.78 -17.22
C LEU A 199 7.47 -9.32 -16.95
N HIS A 200 7.68 -10.62 -17.12
CA HIS A 200 8.92 -11.30 -16.75
C HIS A 200 9.35 -12.31 -17.82
N GLU A 201 10.61 -12.22 -18.25
CA GLU A 201 11.22 -13.17 -19.17
C GLU A 201 11.85 -14.33 -18.38
N PRO A 202 11.50 -15.60 -18.65
CA PRO A 202 12.09 -16.74 -17.95
C PRO A 202 13.61 -16.74 -18.02
N GLY A 203 14.27 -16.91 -16.87
CA GLY A 203 15.74 -16.90 -16.76
C GLY A 203 16.33 -15.52 -16.52
N ALA A 204 15.53 -14.44 -16.60
CA ALA A 204 16.03 -13.08 -16.41
C ALA A 204 16.53 -12.82 -14.98
N PHE A 205 16.00 -13.52 -13.98
CA PHE A 205 16.51 -13.44 -12.60
C PHE A 205 17.92 -14.03 -12.53
N ASN A 206 18.08 -15.25 -13.05
CA ASN A 206 19.35 -15.97 -13.06
C ASN A 206 20.45 -15.25 -13.86
N MET A 207 20.10 -14.65 -14.99
CA MET A 207 21.06 -13.91 -15.83
C MET A 207 21.69 -12.71 -15.12
N LEU A 208 20.95 -12.01 -14.24
CA LEU A 208 21.48 -10.83 -13.55
C LEU A 208 22.40 -11.22 -12.37
N GLY A 209 22.25 -12.43 -11.83
CA GLY A 209 23.10 -12.96 -10.75
C GLY A 209 23.09 -12.12 -9.47
N LYS A 210 21.96 -11.49 -9.14
CA LYS A 210 21.78 -10.68 -7.93
C LYS A 210 20.91 -11.40 -6.92
N ASP A 211 21.15 -11.15 -5.64
CA ASP A 211 20.27 -11.58 -4.55
C ASP A 211 18.83 -11.09 -4.81
N LEU A 212 17.84 -11.91 -4.49
CA LEU A 212 16.42 -11.65 -4.75
C LEU A 212 15.94 -10.24 -4.32
N PRO A 213 16.22 -9.74 -3.08
CA PRO A 213 15.79 -8.40 -2.70
C PRO A 213 16.40 -7.29 -3.57
N VAL A 214 17.63 -7.48 -4.03
CA VAL A 214 18.34 -6.53 -4.89
C VAL A 214 17.77 -6.57 -6.31
N TYR A 215 17.50 -7.77 -6.84
CA TYR A 215 16.86 -7.92 -8.14
C TYR A 215 15.50 -7.24 -8.17
N LEU A 216 14.64 -7.55 -7.19
CA LEU A 216 13.30 -6.98 -7.08
C LEU A 216 13.36 -5.45 -7.06
N ALA A 217 14.22 -4.85 -6.23
CA ALA A 217 14.38 -3.40 -6.14
C ALA A 217 14.85 -2.74 -7.45
N LEU A 218 15.59 -3.46 -8.31
CA LEU A 218 16.13 -2.95 -9.57
C LEU A 218 15.21 -3.17 -10.77
N ARG A 219 14.45 -4.27 -10.81
CA ARG A 219 13.74 -4.74 -12.01
C ARG A 219 12.22 -4.77 -11.85
N VAL A 220 11.72 -4.85 -10.62
CA VAL A 220 10.29 -5.02 -10.34
C VAL A 220 9.72 -3.80 -9.63
N GLY A 221 10.21 -3.55 -8.41
CA GLY A 221 9.66 -2.58 -7.50
C GLY A 221 10.28 -2.74 -6.11
N ARG A 222 10.03 -1.76 -5.25
CA ARG A 222 10.42 -1.86 -3.84
C ARG A 222 9.23 -2.39 -3.05
N PHE A 223 9.51 -3.32 -2.14
CA PHE A 223 8.50 -3.96 -1.31
C PHE A 223 8.84 -3.79 0.17
N PRO A 224 7.83 -3.62 1.05
CA PRO A 224 8.04 -3.45 2.49
C PRO A 224 8.95 -4.51 3.11
N ASP A 225 8.65 -5.78 2.86
CA ASP A 225 9.44 -6.92 3.34
C ASP A 225 10.88 -6.92 2.83
N ASN A 226 11.09 -6.60 1.55
CA ASN A 226 12.42 -6.49 0.97
C ASN A 226 13.24 -5.35 1.60
N MET A 227 12.62 -4.18 1.83
CA MET A 227 13.28 -3.04 2.45
C MET A 227 13.69 -3.35 3.89
N GLU A 228 12.81 -4.02 4.65
CA GLU A 228 13.12 -4.47 6.00
C GLU A 228 14.21 -5.54 6.03
N ALA A 229 14.18 -6.51 5.11
CA ALA A 229 15.22 -7.53 4.99
C ALA A 229 16.59 -6.94 4.64
N LEU A 230 16.64 -5.95 3.73
CA LEU A 230 17.86 -5.23 3.38
C LEU A 230 18.41 -4.47 4.60
N ALA A 231 17.56 -3.75 5.34
CA ALA A 231 17.97 -3.03 6.54
C ALA A 231 18.50 -3.98 7.62
N ARG A 232 17.82 -5.10 7.90
CA ARG A 232 18.28 -6.13 8.86
C ARG A 232 19.65 -6.69 8.47
N ARG A 233 19.88 -6.98 7.19
CA ARG A 233 21.18 -7.46 6.70
C ARG A 233 22.31 -6.46 6.94
N HIS A 234 22.05 -5.16 6.83
CA HIS A 234 23.05 -4.13 7.16
C HIS A 234 23.35 -4.11 8.67
N ILE A 235 22.33 -4.28 9.52
CA ILE A 235 22.49 -4.39 10.98
C ILE A 235 23.34 -5.63 11.33
N GLU A 236 23.07 -6.78 10.74
CA GLU A 236 23.85 -8.02 10.94
C GLU A 236 25.33 -7.85 10.58
N LYS A 237 25.63 -6.99 9.59
CA LYS A 237 27.00 -6.65 9.17
C LYS A 237 27.64 -5.54 9.99
N SER A 238 26.98 -5.08 11.07
CA SER A 238 27.38 -3.90 11.86
C SER A 238 27.48 -2.60 11.04
N ASP A 239 26.79 -2.52 9.91
CA ASP A 239 26.76 -1.34 9.04
C ASP A 239 25.51 -0.51 9.34
N GLN A 240 25.54 0.20 10.47
CA GLN A 240 24.41 1.00 10.95
C GLN A 240 24.04 2.13 9.98
N GLN A 241 25.03 2.74 9.32
CA GLN A 241 24.78 3.85 8.41
C GLN A 241 23.94 3.40 7.21
N SER A 242 24.30 2.29 6.57
CA SER A 242 23.52 1.75 5.46
C SER A 242 22.14 1.26 5.89
N ALA A 243 22.01 0.72 7.11
CA ALA A 243 20.71 0.34 7.67
C ALA A 243 19.77 1.56 7.80
N LEU A 244 20.27 2.67 8.35
CA LEU A 244 19.48 3.90 8.52
C LEU A 244 19.16 4.56 7.17
N ILE A 245 20.10 4.61 6.23
CA ILE A 245 19.85 5.09 4.86
C ILE A 245 18.75 4.25 4.18
N THR A 246 18.77 2.92 4.39
CA THR A 246 17.73 2.03 3.86
C THR A 246 16.37 2.33 4.50
N CYS A 247 16.33 2.64 5.80
CA CYS A 247 15.09 3.02 6.49
C CYS A 247 14.53 4.37 6.02
N ASP A 248 15.38 5.36 5.73
CA ASP A 248 14.93 6.63 5.17
C ASP A 248 14.40 6.47 3.75
N LEU A 249 15.08 5.67 2.91
CA LEU A 249 14.56 5.29 1.60
C LEU A 249 13.23 4.52 1.72
N TYR A 250 13.06 3.70 2.76
CA TYR A 250 11.83 2.96 3.02
C TYR A 250 10.67 3.92 3.33
N LYS A 251 10.90 4.91 4.21
CA LYS A 251 9.90 5.95 4.52
C LYS A 251 9.49 6.76 3.29
N GLU A 252 10.47 7.23 2.51
CA GLU A 252 10.21 8.01 1.28
C GLU A 252 9.45 7.16 0.24
N THR A 253 9.79 5.88 0.14
CA THR A 253 9.17 4.98 -0.84
C THR A 253 7.71 4.68 -0.50
N PHE A 254 7.32 4.63 0.78
CA PHE A 254 5.96 4.30 1.21
C PHE A 254 5.38 5.37 2.12
N GLU A 255 5.36 6.60 1.62
CA GLU A 255 4.70 7.71 2.28
C GLU A 255 3.22 7.39 2.60
N GLY A 256 2.75 7.85 3.76
CA GLY A 256 1.41 7.56 4.28
C GLY A 256 1.30 6.21 5.02
N TRP A 257 2.24 5.29 4.84
CA TRP A 257 2.25 4.03 5.59
C TRP A 257 2.98 4.20 6.93
N GLY A 258 2.35 3.81 8.03
CA GLY A 258 2.97 3.81 9.37
C GLY A 258 4.06 2.75 9.53
N ARG A 259 4.01 1.67 8.73
CA ARG A 259 4.94 0.54 8.84
C ARG A 259 6.43 0.92 8.72
N PRO A 260 6.89 1.74 7.75
CA PRO A 260 8.25 2.25 7.72
C PRO A 260 8.72 2.93 9.01
N HIS A 261 7.87 3.77 9.60
CA HIS A 261 8.18 4.49 10.85
C HIS A 261 8.24 3.52 12.05
N TRP A 262 7.30 2.59 12.11
CA TRP A 262 7.31 1.54 13.12
C TRP A 262 8.54 0.64 13.01
N PHE A 263 8.92 0.22 11.82
CA PHE A 263 10.13 -0.57 11.60
C PHE A 263 11.40 0.20 12.00
N LEU A 264 11.50 1.48 11.64
CA LEU A 264 12.61 2.34 12.07
C LEU A 264 12.71 2.43 13.61
N SER A 265 11.57 2.44 14.32
CA SER A 265 11.58 2.38 15.79
C SER A 265 12.22 1.10 16.34
N GLN A 266 12.02 -0.04 15.66
CA GLN A 266 12.63 -1.33 16.03
C GLN A 266 14.14 -1.26 15.79
N VAL A 267 14.56 -0.75 14.63
CA VAL A 267 15.98 -0.57 14.27
C VAL A 267 16.70 0.31 15.30
N TYR A 268 16.10 1.44 15.72
CA TYR A 268 16.68 2.27 16.78
C TYR A 268 16.75 1.55 18.12
N THR A 269 15.77 0.72 18.45
CA THR A 269 15.77 -0.09 19.68
C THR A 269 16.91 -1.10 19.67
N ASP A 270 17.11 -1.80 18.55
CA ASP A 270 18.20 -2.77 18.38
C ASP A 270 19.59 -2.11 18.50
N MET A 271 19.69 -0.82 18.17
CA MET A 271 20.90 -0.01 18.33
C MET A 271 21.04 0.64 19.72
N GLY A 272 20.10 0.42 20.64
CA GLY A 272 20.08 1.04 21.98
C GLY A 272 19.70 2.53 22.00
N ARG A 273 19.15 3.07 20.90
CA ARG A 273 18.76 4.48 20.73
C ARG A 273 17.30 4.70 21.10
N HIS A 274 16.95 4.44 22.36
CA HIS A 274 15.55 4.37 22.81
C HIS A 274 14.75 5.68 22.66
N GLU A 275 15.38 6.85 22.78
CA GLU A 275 14.69 8.12 22.58
C GLU A 275 14.25 8.32 21.13
N GLU A 276 15.12 7.99 20.18
CA GLU A 276 14.83 8.04 18.74
C GLU A 276 13.84 6.95 18.34
N ALA A 277 13.93 5.76 18.95
CA ALA A 277 12.93 4.71 18.78
C ALA A 277 11.54 5.19 19.17
N ARG A 278 11.41 5.84 20.33
CA ARG A 278 10.14 6.42 20.79
C ARG A 278 9.63 7.49 19.84
N ASP A 279 10.49 8.36 19.33
CA ASP A 279 10.07 9.42 18.42
C ASP A 279 9.68 8.87 17.03
N ALA A 280 10.38 7.86 16.51
CA ALA A 280 9.97 7.14 15.30
C ALA A 280 8.62 6.44 15.46
N ALA A 281 8.36 5.80 16.61
CA ALA A 281 7.06 5.19 16.90
C ALA A 281 5.95 6.25 16.96
N ARG A 282 6.22 7.44 17.52
CA ARG A 282 5.25 8.54 17.56
C ARG A 282 4.85 8.99 16.16
N PHE A 283 5.80 9.12 15.23
CA PHE A 283 5.49 9.44 13.83
C PHE A 283 4.52 8.43 13.22
N ALA A 284 4.69 7.13 13.50
CA ALA A 284 3.78 6.09 13.00
C ALA A 284 2.33 6.26 13.50
N VAL A 285 2.15 6.82 14.70
CA VAL A 285 0.82 7.04 15.33
C VAL A 285 0.25 8.42 15.00
N THR A 286 1.08 9.44 14.78
CA THR A 286 0.62 10.81 14.55
C THR A 286 0.32 11.11 13.09
N ASP A 287 1.14 10.61 12.17
CA ASP A 287 1.18 11.07 10.78
C ASP A 287 0.69 10.01 9.79
N CYS A 288 0.27 8.84 10.27
CA CYS A 288 -0.19 7.72 9.45
C CYS A 288 -1.46 7.09 10.03
N GLU A 289 -2.27 6.47 9.18
CA GLU A 289 -3.42 5.68 9.64
C GLU A 289 -2.97 4.47 10.46
N TRP A 290 -3.65 4.24 11.57
CA TRP A 290 -3.23 3.24 12.57
C TRP A 290 -3.31 1.81 12.04
N SER A 291 -4.22 1.55 11.11
CA SER A 291 -4.37 0.26 10.44
C SER A 291 -3.16 -0.07 9.54
N MET A 292 -2.36 0.92 9.13
CA MET A 292 -1.24 0.76 8.19
C MET A 292 0.13 0.61 8.87
N MET A 293 0.17 0.54 10.21
CA MET A 293 1.41 0.35 10.96
C MET A 293 1.97 -1.07 10.85
N GLY A 294 1.13 -2.06 10.53
CA GLY A 294 1.50 -3.48 10.53
C GLY A 294 1.99 -3.97 11.89
N ALA A 295 1.40 -3.44 12.96
CA ALA A 295 1.65 -3.78 14.36
C ALA A 295 0.39 -3.49 15.19
N GLU A 296 0.27 -4.16 16.34
CA GLU A 296 -0.87 -3.99 17.22
C GLU A 296 -0.79 -2.63 17.93
N LEU A 297 -1.90 -1.89 17.93
CA LEU A 297 -1.96 -0.53 18.49
C LEU A 297 -1.44 -0.45 19.94
N PRO A 298 -1.77 -1.38 20.87
CA PRO A 298 -1.23 -1.31 22.23
C PRO A 298 0.31 -1.36 22.29
N GLU A 299 0.96 -2.15 21.42
CA GLU A 299 2.42 -2.22 21.34
C GLU A 299 3.01 -0.89 20.85
N CYS A 300 2.37 -0.29 19.85
CA CYS A 300 2.76 1.02 19.33
C CYS A 300 2.64 2.12 20.40
N LEU A 301 1.51 2.15 21.12
CA LEU A 301 1.26 3.14 22.18
C LEU A 301 2.25 3.00 23.33
N GLU A 302 2.58 1.77 23.74
CA GLU A 302 3.60 1.52 24.76
C GLU A 302 4.95 2.10 24.32
N ARG A 303 5.39 1.81 23.08
CA ARG A 303 6.66 2.34 22.55
C ARG A 303 6.68 3.86 22.43
N CYS A 304 5.53 4.50 22.18
CA CYS A 304 5.39 5.96 22.13
C CYS A 304 5.48 6.63 23.52
N GLY A 305 5.41 5.85 24.60
CA GLY A 305 5.22 6.34 25.97
C GLY A 305 3.78 6.79 26.25
N TRP A 306 2.82 6.23 25.51
CA TRP A 306 1.38 6.50 25.60
C TRP A 306 0.58 5.25 25.99
N GLY A 307 1.25 4.24 26.55
CA GLY A 307 0.62 3.03 27.07
C GLY A 307 -0.53 3.33 28.02
N GLY A 308 -1.63 2.58 27.87
CA GLY A 308 -2.84 2.73 28.68
C GLY A 308 -3.71 3.96 28.37
N LYS A 309 -3.33 4.81 27.41
CA LYS A 309 -4.18 5.91 26.93
C LYS A 309 -5.23 5.41 25.94
N SER A 310 -6.41 6.00 26.01
CA SER A 310 -7.48 5.82 25.03
C SER A 310 -7.17 6.54 23.71
N VAL A 311 -7.87 6.15 22.64
CA VAL A 311 -7.81 6.82 21.33
C VAL A 311 -7.96 8.33 21.44
N ASN A 312 -8.98 8.77 22.17
CA ASN A 312 -9.34 10.17 22.29
C ASN A 312 -8.22 10.95 23.00
N GLU A 313 -7.63 10.38 24.05
CA GLU A 313 -6.48 10.99 24.74
C GLU A 313 -5.26 11.06 23.83
N VAL A 314 -4.98 10.02 23.04
CA VAL A 314 -3.88 10.04 22.07
C VAL A 314 -4.13 11.11 21.00
N LYS A 315 -5.33 11.18 20.43
CA LYS A 315 -5.69 12.20 19.44
C LYS A 315 -5.61 13.61 20.01
N GLU A 316 -6.04 13.84 21.25
CA GLU A 316 -5.87 15.12 21.93
C GLU A 316 -4.39 15.49 22.12
N ILE A 317 -3.54 14.52 22.46
CA ILE A 317 -2.08 14.73 22.55
C ILE A 317 -1.49 15.12 21.18
N VAL A 318 -1.94 14.48 20.10
CA VAL A 318 -1.46 14.76 18.74
C VAL A 318 -1.88 16.17 18.29
N GLU A 319 -3.12 16.56 18.55
CA GLU A 319 -3.62 17.91 18.21
C GLU A 319 -2.90 19.01 19.01
N THR A 320 -2.73 18.81 20.32
CA THR A 320 -2.07 19.80 21.20
C THR A 320 -0.58 19.97 20.91
N ARG A 321 0.07 18.97 20.29
CA ARG A 321 1.48 19.05 19.86
C ARG A 321 1.75 20.09 18.78
N ARG A 322 0.75 20.53 18.02
CA ARG A 322 0.90 21.64 17.06
C ARG A 322 1.14 23.00 17.74
N GLY A 323 0.97 23.05 19.07
CA GLY A 323 1.21 24.24 19.88
C GLY A 323 0.02 25.21 19.90
N PRO A 324 0.01 26.18 20.84
CA PRO A 324 -1.13 27.09 21.06
C PRO A 324 -1.43 28.02 19.88
N ALA A 325 -0.53 28.11 18.91
CA ALA A 325 -0.64 28.94 17.72
C ALA A 325 -0.96 28.14 16.44
N ALA A 326 -1.27 26.84 16.53
CA ALA A 326 -1.54 25.99 15.37
C ALA A 326 -2.58 26.60 14.42
N THR A 327 -3.67 27.12 14.99
CA THR A 327 -4.76 27.76 14.24
C THR A 327 -4.38 29.09 13.60
N SER A 328 -3.25 29.68 13.98
CA SER A 328 -2.77 30.97 13.43
C SER A 328 -1.90 30.80 12.18
N PHE A 329 -1.42 29.59 11.89
CA PHE A 329 -0.63 29.26 10.70
C PHE A 329 -1.43 28.53 9.63
N ASP A 330 -2.54 27.91 10.01
CA ASP A 330 -3.43 27.22 9.08
C ASP A 330 -4.39 28.21 8.42
N GLY A 331 -4.34 28.30 7.09
CA GLY A 331 -5.40 28.94 6.31
C GLY A 331 -6.74 28.22 6.49
N PRO A 332 -7.87 28.81 6.04
CA PRO A 332 -9.16 28.14 6.13
C PRO A 332 -9.10 26.79 5.41
N LYS A 333 -9.37 25.71 6.14
CA LYS A 333 -9.42 24.35 5.57
C LYS A 333 -10.55 24.28 4.56
N SER A 334 -10.27 23.68 3.41
CA SER A 334 -11.30 23.37 2.42
C SER A 334 -12.24 22.27 2.93
N ALA A 335 -13.46 22.20 2.42
CA ALA A 335 -14.41 21.15 2.79
C ALA A 335 -13.84 19.74 2.52
N SER A 336 -13.05 19.58 1.46
CA SER A 336 -12.37 18.32 1.15
C SER A 336 -11.34 17.92 2.21
N GLN A 337 -10.61 18.89 2.76
CA GLN A 337 -9.61 18.63 3.81
C GLN A 337 -10.30 18.24 5.12
N VAL A 338 -11.37 18.94 5.50
CA VAL A 338 -12.15 18.60 6.69
C VAL A 338 -12.72 17.18 6.58
N ALA A 339 -13.33 16.85 5.43
CA ALA A 339 -13.86 15.50 5.20
C ALA A 339 -12.77 14.41 5.24
N SER A 340 -11.57 14.70 4.72
CA SER A 340 -10.44 13.77 4.77
C SER A 340 -9.92 13.55 6.19
N GLU A 341 -9.85 14.60 7.01
CA GLU A 341 -9.44 14.52 8.42
C GLU A 341 -10.47 13.74 9.25
N GLU A 342 -11.76 14.00 9.04
CA GLU A 342 -12.84 13.26 9.69
C GLU A 342 -12.83 11.78 9.29
N ALA A 343 -12.64 11.48 8.01
CA ALA A 343 -12.53 10.10 7.53
C ALA A 343 -11.33 9.36 8.16
N SER A 344 -10.16 10.01 8.22
CA SER A 344 -8.97 9.47 8.88
C SER A 344 -9.22 9.18 10.37
N ALA A 345 -9.84 10.12 11.09
CA ALA A 345 -10.19 9.93 12.49
C ALA A 345 -11.15 8.75 12.71
N LEU A 346 -12.13 8.56 11.81
CA LEU A 346 -13.05 7.42 11.86
C LEU A 346 -12.34 6.09 11.57
N LEU A 347 -11.39 6.06 10.63
CA LEU A 347 -10.62 4.85 10.33
C LEU A 347 -9.75 4.43 11.52
N ASP A 348 -9.12 5.38 12.20
CA ASP A 348 -8.30 5.09 13.39
C ASP A 348 -9.15 4.60 14.57
N ALA A 349 -10.38 5.10 14.71
CA ALA A 349 -11.32 4.63 15.72
C ALA A 349 -11.75 3.16 15.52
N VAL A 350 -11.64 2.61 14.31
CA VAL A 350 -11.96 1.20 14.02
C VAL A 350 -10.84 0.25 14.47
N VAL A 351 -9.61 0.77 14.66
CA VAL A 351 -8.44 -0.02 15.08
C VAL A 351 -8.41 -0.24 16.60
N ALA A 352 -9.06 0.63 17.36
CA ALA A 352 -9.01 0.66 18.82
C ALA A 352 -10.14 -0.10 19.51
#